data_AF-A0A5S3TKQ8-F1
#
_entry.id   AF-A0A5S3TKQ8-F1
#
_cell.length_a   1.000
_cell.length_b   1.000
_cell.length_c   1.000
_cell.angle_alpha   90.00
_cell.angle_beta   90.00
_cell.angle_gamma   90.00
#
_symmetry.space_group_name_H-M   'P 1'
#
loop_
_entity.id
_entity.type
_entity.pdbx_description
1 polymer ?
#
loop_
_entity_poly.entity_id
_entity_poly.type
_entity_poly.pdbx_seq_one_letter_code
_entity_poly.pdbx_strand_id
1 'polypeptide(L)'
;MKKHLLATALFASCFTANATIVEMQTNQGTITVNLYDQHTPITVENFLNYVTDGSYDGSVIHRSVDDFVLQGGGFKFDTDFNSIETADAITNEPVLSNVKGTIAMAKVGGNANSATSQWFFNLKDNSANLDLQNGGFTVFGEITADSFETIETITSLVHCGEIPTVGLNEDQCPTTTSGFNAENLVMINSVVVIDDDPNSSASLSPKENTLIDEDNSSDNGGGSSGGSLAWMLSLLALAGFSRRK
;
A
#
# COMPACT_ATOMS: atom_id res chain seq x y z
N MET A 1 6.76 38.14 51.89
CA MET A 1 7.65 38.00 50.70
C MET A 1 7.25 36.72 49.99
N LYS A 2 6.83 36.78 48.71
CA LYS A 2 6.35 35.61 47.97
C LYS A 2 7.56 34.82 47.45
N LYS A 3 7.62 33.51 47.73
CA LYS A 3 8.57 32.58 47.09
C LYS A 3 7.78 31.73 46.10
N HIS A 4 7.94 32.02 44.81
CA HIS A 4 7.44 31.14 43.75
C HIS A 4 8.47 30.03 43.55
N LEU A 5 8.07 28.77 43.75
CA LEU A 5 8.84 27.63 43.26
C LEU A 5 8.50 27.47 41.78
N LEU A 6 9.50 27.61 40.90
CA LEU A 6 9.36 27.20 39.51
C LEU A 6 9.34 25.67 39.46
N ALA A 7 8.26 25.11 38.92
CA ALA A 7 8.23 23.72 38.49
C ALA A 7 8.71 23.66 37.04
N THR A 8 9.95 23.21 36.82
CA THR A 8 10.49 22.98 35.48
C THR A 8 9.90 21.67 34.95
N ALA A 9 8.90 21.76 34.07
CA ALA A 9 8.41 20.60 33.34
C ALA A 9 9.47 20.15 32.33
N LEU A 10 10.11 19.01 32.59
CA LEU A 10 11.00 18.38 31.64
C LEU A 10 10.14 17.70 30.58
N PHE A 11 9.88 18.38 29.46
CA PHE A 11 9.32 17.74 28.27
C PHE A 11 10.40 16.79 27.72
N ALA A 12 10.22 15.49 27.98
CA ALA A 12 10.93 14.46 27.28
C ALA A 12 10.35 14.37 25.86
N SER A 13 10.91 15.13 24.92
CA SER A 13 10.73 14.83 23.50
C SER A 13 11.36 13.48 23.24
N CYS A 14 10.53 12.44 23.14
CA CYS A 14 10.95 11.16 22.62
C CYS A 14 11.18 11.35 21.13
N PHE A 15 12.43 11.56 20.73
CA PHE A 15 12.84 11.48 19.34
C PHE A 15 13.00 10.00 19.01
N THR A 16 11.96 9.40 18.42
CA THR A 16 12.08 8.10 17.78
C THR A 16 12.66 8.32 16.38
N ALA A 17 13.91 7.87 16.19
CA ALA A 17 14.36 7.45 14.87
C ALA A 17 13.77 6.05 14.62
N ASN A 18 13.46 5.74 13.36
CA ASN A 18 12.49 4.71 12.95
C ASN A 18 13.03 4.00 11.68
N ALA A 19 12.99 2.66 11.62
CA ALA A 19 13.13 1.83 10.40
C ALA A 19 12.80 0.35 10.72
N THR A 20 11.67 -0.14 10.22
CA THR A 20 11.05 -1.42 10.68
C THR A 20 11.03 -2.49 9.59
N ILE A 21 11.22 -3.78 9.92
CA ILE A 21 11.01 -4.90 8.98
C ILE A 21 9.73 -5.66 9.32
N VAL A 22 8.86 -5.83 8.32
CA VAL A 22 7.62 -6.62 8.44
C VAL A 22 7.66 -7.89 7.58
N GLU A 23 7.06 -8.95 8.10
CA GLU A 23 6.81 -10.21 7.39
C GLU A 23 5.31 -10.35 7.14
N MET A 24 4.94 -10.50 5.86
CA MET A 24 3.59 -10.80 5.40
C MET A 24 3.54 -12.26 4.95
N GLN A 25 2.86 -13.11 5.72
CA GLN A 25 2.68 -14.51 5.39
C GLN A 25 1.43 -14.67 4.53
N THR A 26 1.58 -15.15 3.29
CA THR A 26 0.46 -15.47 2.39
C THR A 26 0.30 -16.97 2.24
N ASN A 27 -0.82 -17.43 1.68
CA ASN A 27 -0.97 -18.83 1.27
C ASN A 27 -0.13 -19.22 0.03
N GLN A 28 0.59 -18.28 -0.59
CA GLN A 28 1.50 -18.52 -1.73
C GLN A 28 2.99 -18.39 -1.35
N GLY A 29 3.31 -18.05 -0.09
CA GLY A 29 4.68 -17.78 0.37
C GLY A 29 4.77 -16.54 1.25
N THR A 30 6.00 -16.18 1.64
CA THR A 30 6.27 -15.04 2.51
C THR A 30 6.76 -13.84 1.70
N ILE A 31 6.33 -12.63 2.08
CA ILE A 31 6.84 -11.36 1.56
C ILE A 31 7.40 -10.57 2.75
N THR A 32 8.70 -10.30 2.75
CA THR A 32 9.38 -9.48 3.75
C THR A 32 9.61 -8.07 3.18
N VAL A 33 9.25 -7.04 3.94
CA VAL A 33 9.35 -5.63 3.53
C VAL A 33 10.18 -4.86 4.56
N ASN A 34 11.20 -4.14 4.09
CA ASN A 34 11.90 -3.13 4.88
C ASN A 34 11.16 -1.80 4.69
N LEU A 35 10.74 -1.16 5.78
CA LEU A 35 10.00 0.09 5.75
C LEU A 35 10.94 1.30 5.77
N TYR A 36 10.48 2.42 5.20
CA TYR A 36 11.24 3.65 5.03
C TYR A 36 10.85 4.72 6.05
N ASP A 37 10.81 4.35 7.34
CA ASP A 37 10.20 5.15 8.39
C ASP A 37 10.91 6.51 8.63
N GLN A 38 12.14 6.71 8.13
CA GLN A 38 12.81 8.03 8.10
C GLN A 38 12.36 8.93 6.94
N HIS A 39 11.95 8.35 5.81
CA HIS A 39 11.56 9.10 4.61
C HIS A 39 10.05 9.39 4.61
N THR A 40 9.23 8.45 5.09
CA THR A 40 7.77 8.52 5.08
C THR A 40 7.17 8.11 6.44
N PRO A 41 7.49 8.84 7.53
CA PRO A 41 7.12 8.48 8.89
C PRO A 41 5.60 8.38 9.11
N ILE A 42 4.79 9.29 8.55
CA ILE A 42 3.33 9.28 8.75
C ILE A 42 2.73 8.03 8.11
N THR A 43 3.24 7.66 6.93
CA THR A 43 2.78 6.51 6.17
C THR A 43 3.17 5.19 6.82
N VAL A 44 4.39 5.08 7.34
CA VAL A 44 4.83 3.89 8.08
C VAL A 44 4.08 3.74 9.39
N GLU A 45 3.89 4.81 10.17
CA GLU A 45 3.06 4.79 11.39
C GLU A 45 1.64 4.28 11.09
N ASN A 46 1.00 4.83 10.04
CA ASN A 46 -0.31 4.37 9.58
C ASN A 46 -0.32 2.88 9.19
N PHE A 47 0.66 2.41 8.41
CA PHE A 47 0.74 1.00 8.03
C PHE A 47 0.94 0.09 9.24
N LEU A 48 1.85 0.44 10.15
CA LEU A 48 2.14 -0.33 11.37
C LEU A 48 0.97 -0.35 12.36
N ASN A 49 0.09 0.65 12.37
CA ASN A 49 -1.16 0.60 13.13
C ASN A 49 -2.07 -0.55 12.65
N TYR A 50 -2.29 -0.68 11.33
CA TYR A 50 -3.07 -1.80 10.73
C TYR A 50 -2.38 -3.17 10.84
N VAL A 51 -1.06 -3.20 11.06
CA VAL A 51 -0.32 -4.44 11.42
C VAL A 51 -0.58 -4.78 12.89
N THR A 52 -0.45 -3.80 13.79
CA THR A 52 -0.54 -3.98 15.24
C THR A 52 -1.95 -4.36 15.72
N ASP A 53 -2.99 -3.89 15.03
CA ASP A 53 -4.39 -4.22 15.34
C ASP A 53 -4.93 -5.48 14.64
N GLY A 54 -4.13 -6.13 13.78
CA GLY A 54 -4.53 -7.31 13.03
C GLY A 54 -5.49 -7.03 11.85
N SER A 55 -5.59 -5.78 11.38
CA SER A 55 -6.43 -5.41 10.24
C SER A 55 -6.05 -6.11 8.93
N TYR A 56 -4.80 -6.54 8.76
CA TYR A 56 -4.37 -7.31 7.59
C TYR A 56 -4.55 -8.83 7.72
N ASP A 57 -4.83 -9.37 8.92
CA ASP A 57 -4.98 -10.82 9.13
C ASP A 57 -6.26 -11.34 8.49
N GLY A 58 -6.16 -12.34 7.60
CA GLY A 58 -7.28 -12.80 6.78
C GLY A 58 -7.71 -11.80 5.69
N SER A 59 -6.86 -10.81 5.38
CA SER A 59 -7.05 -9.94 4.21
C SER A 59 -6.64 -10.63 2.92
N VAL A 60 -6.96 -10.03 1.77
CA VAL A 60 -6.68 -10.63 0.45
C VAL A 60 -5.97 -9.68 -0.49
N ILE A 61 -5.17 -10.26 -1.39
CA ILE A 61 -4.72 -9.60 -2.62
C ILE A 61 -5.94 -9.54 -3.55
N HIS A 62 -6.60 -8.39 -3.59
CA HIS A 62 -7.84 -8.19 -4.33
C HIS A 62 -7.62 -7.64 -5.73
N ARG A 63 -6.37 -7.34 -6.11
CA ARG A 63 -6.02 -6.77 -7.40
C ARG A 63 -4.57 -7.07 -7.79
N SER A 64 -4.35 -7.52 -9.01
CA SER A 64 -3.07 -7.75 -9.66
C SER A 64 -3.21 -7.29 -11.10
N VAL A 65 -2.26 -6.49 -11.58
CA VAL A 65 -2.15 -6.12 -13.00
C VAL A 65 -0.70 -6.26 -13.43
N ASP A 66 -0.49 -7.18 -14.38
CA ASP A 66 0.80 -7.49 -14.98
C ASP A 66 1.52 -6.24 -15.46
N ASP A 67 2.85 -6.22 -15.27
CA ASP A 67 3.69 -5.05 -15.55
C ASP A 67 3.15 -3.74 -14.93
N PHE A 68 2.42 -3.79 -13.82
CA PHE A 68 1.98 -2.59 -13.09
C PHE A 68 2.08 -2.78 -11.58
N VAL A 69 1.06 -3.33 -10.92
CA VAL A 69 0.99 -3.38 -9.44
C VAL A 69 0.27 -4.62 -8.91
N LEU A 70 0.63 -5.02 -7.69
CA LEU A 70 -0.05 -6.05 -6.89
C LEU A 70 -0.58 -5.40 -5.61
N GLN A 71 -1.89 -5.41 -5.39
CA GLN A 71 -2.59 -4.55 -4.42
C GLN A 71 -3.42 -5.34 -3.39
N GLY A 72 -3.26 -4.95 -2.12
CA GLY A 72 -3.85 -5.59 -0.94
C GLY A 72 -4.33 -4.57 0.10
N GLY A 73 -4.60 -5.03 1.32
CA GLY A 73 -4.98 -4.17 2.44
C GLY A 73 -6.36 -3.49 2.35
N GLY A 74 -7.20 -3.88 1.39
CA GLY A 74 -8.53 -3.30 1.18
C GLY A 74 -9.69 -4.11 1.74
N PHE A 75 -9.56 -5.44 1.75
CA PHE A 75 -10.66 -6.35 2.04
C PHE A 75 -10.18 -7.57 2.84
N LYS A 76 -11.02 -8.03 3.77
CA LYS A 76 -11.01 -9.39 4.32
C LYS A 76 -12.02 -10.26 3.58
N PHE A 77 -11.80 -11.57 3.58
CA PHE A 77 -12.72 -12.53 2.97
C PHE A 77 -13.22 -13.55 3.99
N ASP A 78 -14.54 -13.76 4.05
CA ASP A 78 -15.16 -14.83 4.83
C ASP A 78 -16.10 -15.69 3.96
N THR A 79 -17.17 -15.07 3.49
CA THR A 79 -18.19 -15.56 2.56
C THR A 79 -18.36 -14.60 1.37
N ASP A 80 -17.91 -13.35 1.54
CA ASP A 80 -17.75 -12.35 0.49
C ASP A 80 -16.58 -11.41 0.85
N PHE A 81 -16.29 -10.44 -0.01
CA PHE A 81 -15.32 -9.38 0.24
C PHE A 81 -15.90 -8.32 1.18
N ASN A 82 -15.33 -8.20 2.37
CA ASN A 82 -15.68 -7.18 3.36
C ASN A 82 -14.55 -6.15 3.46
N SER A 83 -14.85 -4.86 3.35
CA SER A 83 -13.83 -3.81 3.50
C SER A 83 -13.19 -3.85 4.88
N ILE A 84 -11.87 -3.64 4.93
CA ILE A 84 -11.17 -3.36 6.19
C ILE A 84 -11.69 -2.04 6.77
N GLU A 85 -11.90 -1.97 8.08
CA GLU A 85 -12.27 -0.73 8.76
C GLU A 85 -11.07 0.22 8.75
N THR A 86 -11.28 1.46 8.29
CA THR A 86 -10.20 2.43 8.08
C THR A 86 -10.19 3.51 9.16
N ALA A 87 -9.00 3.88 9.62
CA ALA A 87 -8.75 5.12 10.33
C ALA A 87 -8.94 6.35 9.41
N ASP A 88 -8.74 7.55 9.96
CA ASP A 88 -8.73 8.79 9.18
C ASP A 88 -7.63 8.76 8.10
N ALA A 89 -7.89 9.43 6.97
CA ALA A 89 -6.93 9.46 5.86
C ALA A 89 -5.70 10.32 6.17
N ILE A 90 -4.53 9.83 5.75
CA ILE A 90 -3.24 10.48 6.01
C ILE A 90 -2.81 11.49 4.94
N THR A 91 -1.91 12.38 5.33
CA THR A 91 -1.18 13.28 4.42
C THR A 91 -0.20 12.47 3.56
N ASN A 92 -0.08 12.82 2.29
CA ASN A 92 0.82 12.19 1.33
C ASN A 92 2.27 12.63 1.54
N GLU A 93 3.22 11.69 1.47
CA GLU A 93 4.66 11.90 1.58
C GLU A 93 5.37 11.36 0.31
N PRO A 94 5.11 11.91 -0.90
CA PRO A 94 5.52 11.31 -2.19
C PRO A 94 7.01 11.52 -2.50
N VAL A 95 7.89 11.39 -1.52
CA VAL A 95 9.32 11.70 -1.60
C VAL A 95 10.15 10.60 -2.27
N LEU A 96 9.68 9.36 -2.28
CA LEU A 96 10.35 8.21 -2.92
C LEU A 96 9.61 7.74 -4.19
N SER A 97 10.37 7.23 -5.15
CA SER A 97 9.94 6.88 -6.52
C SER A 97 9.38 5.46 -6.62
N ASN A 98 8.27 5.31 -7.35
CA ASN A 98 7.51 4.07 -7.56
C ASN A 98 8.22 3.12 -8.54
N VAL A 99 9.31 2.49 -8.08
CA VAL A 99 10.11 1.52 -8.86
C VAL A 99 9.85 0.06 -8.45
N LYS A 100 10.26 -0.89 -9.29
CA LYS A 100 10.05 -2.34 -9.05
C LYS A 100 10.51 -2.75 -7.65
N GLY A 101 9.66 -3.45 -6.92
CA GLY A 101 9.94 -3.95 -5.56
C GLY A 101 9.54 -3.01 -4.43
N THR A 102 9.22 -1.75 -4.70
CA THR A 102 8.71 -0.83 -3.67
C THR A 102 7.25 -1.13 -3.30
N ILE A 103 6.88 -0.86 -2.05
CA ILE A 103 5.48 -0.81 -1.59
C ILE A 103 5.03 0.65 -1.46
N ALA A 104 3.82 0.97 -1.90
CA ALA A 104 3.24 2.30 -1.86
C ALA A 104 1.75 2.30 -1.45
N MET A 105 1.27 3.41 -0.89
CA MET A 105 -0.12 3.55 -0.46
C MET A 105 -1.08 3.81 -1.62
N ALA A 106 -2.15 3.03 -1.72
CA ALA A 106 -3.24 3.27 -2.65
C ALA A 106 -4.12 4.46 -2.19
N LYS A 107 -4.72 5.17 -3.15
CA LYS A 107 -5.43 6.43 -2.93
C LYS A 107 -6.67 6.55 -3.79
N VAL A 108 -7.64 7.35 -3.32
CA VAL A 108 -8.78 7.80 -4.13
C VAL A 108 -8.28 8.81 -5.15
N GLY A 109 -8.59 8.57 -6.43
CA GLY A 109 -8.19 9.46 -7.53
C GLY A 109 -8.81 10.85 -7.40
N GLY A 110 -8.01 11.90 -7.56
CA GLY A 110 -8.42 13.29 -7.38
C GLY A 110 -8.30 13.79 -5.93
N ASN A 111 -7.88 12.95 -4.98
CA ASN A 111 -7.55 13.35 -3.62
C ASN A 111 -6.18 12.80 -3.20
N ALA A 112 -5.18 13.68 -3.15
CA ALA A 112 -3.81 13.30 -2.82
C ALA A 112 -3.65 12.79 -1.36
N ASN A 113 -4.48 13.25 -0.43
CA ASN A 113 -4.44 12.90 1.00
C ASN A 113 -5.63 12.00 1.36
N SER A 114 -5.68 10.82 0.71
CA SER A 114 -6.78 9.85 0.85
C SER A 114 -6.32 8.42 1.16
N ALA A 115 -5.03 8.22 1.43
CA ALA A 115 -4.48 6.93 1.82
C ALA A 115 -5.02 6.52 3.21
N THR A 116 -5.35 5.24 3.36
CA THR A 116 -5.84 4.62 4.60
C THR A 116 -5.20 3.25 4.80
N SER A 117 -5.88 2.14 4.51
CA SER A 117 -5.36 0.77 4.72
C SER A 117 -4.79 0.11 3.45
N GLN A 118 -5.16 0.60 2.26
CA GLN A 118 -4.77 -0.05 1.01
C GLN A 118 -3.35 0.31 0.57
N TRP A 119 -2.62 -0.70 0.12
CA TRP A 119 -1.24 -0.61 -0.37
C TRP A 119 -1.06 -1.45 -1.62
N PHE A 120 0.00 -1.21 -2.37
CA PHE A 120 0.40 -2.03 -3.51
C PHE A 120 1.92 -2.15 -3.65
N PHE A 121 2.39 -3.28 -4.16
CA PHE A 121 3.75 -3.47 -4.63
C PHE A 121 3.86 -3.05 -6.11
N ASN A 122 4.92 -2.31 -6.44
CA ASN A 122 5.28 -1.96 -7.82
C ASN A 122 5.96 -3.17 -8.51
N LEU A 123 5.34 -3.69 -9.57
CA LEU A 123 5.86 -4.87 -10.31
C LEU A 123 6.91 -4.49 -11.36
N LYS A 124 6.97 -3.21 -11.77
CA LYS A 124 7.99 -2.62 -12.65
C LYS A 124 8.35 -1.19 -12.20
N ASP A 125 9.21 -0.51 -12.96
CA ASP A 125 9.33 0.95 -12.84
C ASP A 125 8.04 1.64 -13.36
N ASN A 126 7.30 2.25 -12.43
CA ASN A 126 6.08 2.99 -12.68
C ASN A 126 6.25 4.51 -12.46
N SER A 127 7.48 4.99 -12.22
CA SER A 127 7.79 6.37 -11.83
C SER A 127 7.17 7.41 -12.76
N ALA A 128 7.27 7.21 -14.08
CA ALA A 128 6.70 8.07 -15.12
C ALA A 128 5.17 8.28 -15.04
N ASN A 129 4.46 7.55 -14.17
CA ASN A 129 3.03 7.71 -13.92
C ASN A 129 2.72 7.92 -12.43
N LEU A 130 3.17 7.00 -11.56
CA LEU A 130 2.81 7.02 -10.13
C LEU A 130 3.54 8.08 -9.31
N ASP A 131 4.66 8.64 -9.78
CA ASP A 131 5.37 9.71 -9.04
C ASP A 131 4.75 11.10 -9.25
N LEU A 132 3.90 11.24 -10.29
CA LEU A 132 3.24 12.48 -10.69
C LEU A 132 1.74 12.45 -10.42
N GLN A 133 1.04 11.41 -10.90
CA GLN A 133 -0.42 11.39 -10.90
C GLN A 133 -0.99 11.43 -9.47
N ASN A 134 -2.11 12.14 -9.27
CA ASN A 134 -2.76 12.29 -7.96
C ASN A 134 -1.82 12.86 -6.86
N GLY A 135 -0.85 13.69 -7.25
CA GLY A 135 0.16 14.28 -6.36
C GLY A 135 1.26 13.31 -5.93
N GLY A 136 1.55 12.30 -6.76
CA GLY A 136 2.51 11.23 -6.47
C GLY A 136 2.00 10.21 -5.45
N PHE A 137 2.41 8.96 -5.55
CA PHE A 137 2.03 7.88 -4.63
C PHE A 137 3.16 7.60 -3.64
N THR A 138 2.82 7.61 -2.35
CA THR A 138 3.81 7.51 -1.27
C THR A 138 4.37 6.08 -1.19
N VAL A 139 5.61 5.91 -1.63
CA VAL A 139 6.43 4.70 -1.41
C VAL A 139 6.96 4.72 0.02
N PHE A 140 6.69 3.65 0.78
CA PHE A 140 7.01 3.58 2.22
C PHE A 140 7.81 2.34 2.63
N GLY A 141 8.29 1.56 1.65
CA GLY A 141 9.23 0.46 1.87
C GLY A 141 9.64 -0.24 0.58
N GLU A 142 10.49 -1.27 0.69
CA GLU A 142 10.83 -2.20 -0.39
C GLU A 142 10.92 -3.65 0.08
N ILE A 143 10.60 -4.58 -0.82
CA ILE A 143 10.66 -6.02 -0.55
C ILE A 143 12.09 -6.55 -0.59
N THR A 144 12.39 -7.61 0.17
CA THR A 144 13.68 -8.30 0.09
C THR A 144 13.85 -9.04 -1.24
N ALA A 145 15.10 -9.33 -1.62
CA ALA A 145 15.41 -10.10 -2.84
C ALA A 145 14.68 -11.45 -2.90
N ASP A 146 14.61 -12.17 -1.78
CA ASP A 146 13.95 -13.48 -1.68
C ASP A 146 12.42 -13.37 -1.83
N SER A 147 11.83 -12.21 -1.51
CA SER A 147 10.38 -11.97 -1.61
C SER A 147 9.89 -11.87 -3.06
N PHE A 148 10.77 -11.66 -4.04
CA PHE A 148 10.37 -11.63 -5.45
C PHE A 148 9.81 -12.97 -5.93
N GLU A 149 10.26 -14.11 -5.41
CA GLU A 149 9.72 -15.43 -5.77
C GLU A 149 8.24 -15.57 -5.39
N THR A 150 7.85 -15.09 -4.20
CA THR A 150 6.45 -15.05 -3.77
C THR A 150 5.61 -14.10 -4.63
N ILE A 151 6.14 -12.90 -4.94
CA ILE A 151 5.45 -11.94 -5.82
C ILE A 151 5.22 -12.54 -7.21
N GLU A 152 6.27 -13.12 -7.82
CA GLU A 152 6.19 -13.74 -9.14
C GLU A 152 5.19 -14.91 -9.14
N THR A 153 5.22 -15.76 -8.11
CA THR A 153 4.25 -16.84 -7.88
C THR A 153 2.81 -16.30 -7.89
N ILE A 154 2.50 -15.28 -7.09
CA ILE A 154 1.17 -14.67 -7.01
C ILE A 154 0.74 -14.07 -8.36
N THR A 155 1.64 -13.35 -9.05
CA THR A 155 1.32 -12.72 -10.35
C THR A 155 1.18 -13.72 -11.48
N SER A 156 1.72 -14.94 -11.35
CA SER A 156 1.59 -16.01 -12.35
C SER A 156 0.28 -16.82 -12.26
N LEU A 157 -0.55 -16.54 -11.25
CA LEU A 157 -1.86 -17.16 -11.07
C LEU A 157 -2.86 -16.71 -12.15
N VAL A 158 -3.96 -17.46 -12.30
CA VAL A 158 -5.06 -17.08 -13.21
C VAL A 158 -5.83 -15.90 -12.63
N HIS A 159 -6.05 -14.85 -13.44
CA HIS A 159 -6.83 -13.69 -13.02
C HIS A 159 -8.30 -13.80 -13.40
N CYS A 160 -9.18 -13.68 -12.41
CA CYS A 160 -10.60 -13.46 -12.61
C CYS A 160 -10.88 -11.95 -12.56
N GLY A 161 -10.80 -11.29 -13.72
CA GLY A 161 -10.74 -9.83 -13.79
C GLY A 161 -9.35 -9.34 -13.42
N GLU A 162 -9.23 -8.54 -12.36
CA GLU A 162 -7.93 -8.18 -11.76
C GLU A 162 -7.59 -9.05 -10.52
N ILE A 163 -8.46 -9.97 -10.08
CA ILE A 163 -8.21 -10.79 -8.86
C ILE A 163 -7.34 -12.01 -9.23
N PRO A 164 -6.13 -12.19 -8.68
CA PRO A 164 -5.36 -13.42 -8.87
C PRO A 164 -5.97 -14.57 -8.07
N THR A 165 -6.10 -15.76 -8.69
CA THR A 165 -6.88 -16.88 -8.12
C THR A 165 -6.12 -18.19 -8.03
N VAL A 166 -6.42 -18.95 -6.98
CA VAL A 166 -5.77 -20.21 -6.65
C VAL A 166 -6.66 -21.38 -7.10
N GLY A 167 -6.10 -22.27 -7.92
CA GLY A 167 -6.77 -23.52 -8.35
C GLY A 167 -7.95 -23.35 -9.32
N LEU A 168 -8.20 -22.14 -9.84
CA LEU A 168 -9.17 -21.88 -10.90
C LEU A 168 -8.48 -21.75 -12.27
N ASN A 169 -9.27 -21.95 -13.34
CA ASN A 169 -8.94 -21.53 -14.70
C ASN A 169 -9.93 -20.46 -15.19
N GLU A 170 -9.67 -19.86 -16.35
CA GLU A 170 -10.45 -18.75 -16.91
C GLU A 170 -11.96 -19.07 -17.04
N ASP A 171 -12.32 -20.30 -17.43
CA ASP A 171 -13.71 -20.75 -17.58
C ASP A 171 -14.43 -20.95 -16.23
N GLN A 172 -13.68 -21.03 -15.12
CA GLN A 172 -14.19 -21.20 -13.76
C GLN A 172 -14.37 -19.88 -13.01
N CYS A 173 -14.00 -18.74 -13.61
CA CYS A 173 -14.08 -17.44 -12.95
C CYS A 173 -15.53 -17.06 -12.56
N PRO A 174 -15.81 -16.79 -11.27
CA PRO A 174 -17.10 -16.30 -10.82
C PRO A 174 -17.50 -14.98 -11.47
N THR A 175 -18.79 -14.81 -11.75
CA THR A 175 -19.35 -13.55 -12.29
C THR A 175 -19.60 -12.50 -11.20
N THR A 176 -19.50 -12.87 -9.92
CA THR A 176 -19.65 -12.00 -8.75
C THR A 176 -18.69 -12.41 -7.64
N THR A 177 -18.31 -11.47 -6.76
CA THR A 177 -17.37 -11.69 -5.65
C THR A 177 -17.80 -12.81 -4.69
N SER A 178 -19.11 -12.92 -4.42
CA SER A 178 -19.71 -13.95 -3.57
C SER A 178 -19.62 -15.38 -4.15
N GLY A 179 -19.08 -15.55 -5.35
CA GLY A 179 -18.84 -16.87 -5.96
C GLY A 179 -17.44 -17.43 -5.71
N PHE A 180 -16.53 -16.65 -5.10
CA PHE A 180 -15.26 -17.16 -4.59
C PHE A 180 -15.43 -17.87 -3.25
N ASN A 181 -14.41 -18.61 -2.85
CA ASN A 181 -14.17 -19.03 -1.47
C ASN A 181 -12.70 -18.75 -1.11
N ALA A 182 -12.35 -18.85 0.16
CA ALA A 182 -10.99 -18.54 0.64
C ALA A 182 -9.88 -19.42 0.03
N GLU A 183 -10.20 -20.65 -0.40
CA GLU A 183 -9.24 -21.55 -1.08
C GLU A 183 -8.92 -21.09 -2.51
N ASN A 184 -9.77 -20.24 -3.11
CA ASN A 184 -9.54 -19.67 -4.44
C ASN A 184 -8.84 -18.31 -4.43
N LEU A 185 -8.51 -17.77 -3.26
CA LEU A 185 -7.95 -16.42 -3.13
C LEU A 185 -6.52 -16.45 -2.57
N VAL A 186 -5.75 -15.42 -2.91
CA VAL A 186 -4.45 -15.17 -2.29
C VAL A 186 -4.69 -14.48 -0.94
N MET A 187 -4.77 -15.30 0.10
CA MET A 187 -4.99 -14.87 1.48
C MET A 187 -3.68 -14.38 2.11
N ILE A 188 -3.74 -13.26 2.82
CA ILE A 188 -2.73 -12.82 3.78
C ILE A 188 -3.14 -13.41 5.13
N ASN A 189 -2.37 -14.37 5.61
CA ASN A 189 -2.65 -15.10 6.84
C ASN A 189 -2.34 -14.23 8.07
N SER A 190 -1.22 -13.52 8.02
CA SER A 190 -0.79 -12.55 9.04
C SER A 190 0.19 -11.53 8.47
N VAL A 191 0.28 -10.38 9.13
CA VAL A 191 1.42 -9.45 8.98
C VAL A 191 2.01 -9.18 10.36
N VAL A 192 3.33 -9.31 10.51
CA VAL A 192 4.02 -9.13 11.80
C VAL A 192 5.30 -8.32 11.64
N VAL A 193 5.67 -7.55 12.67
CA VAL A 193 7.02 -6.96 12.76
C VAL A 193 8.00 -8.06 13.17
N ILE A 194 9.10 -8.22 12.43
CA ILE A 194 10.17 -9.19 12.72
C ILE A 194 11.48 -8.54 13.17
N ASP A 195 11.65 -7.25 12.90
CA ASP A 195 12.77 -6.42 13.37
C ASP A 195 12.26 -4.98 13.55
N ASP A 196 12.53 -4.40 14.72
CA ASP A 196 12.17 -3.03 15.12
C ASP A 196 13.40 -2.08 15.27
N ASP A 197 14.62 -2.49 14.88
CA ASP A 197 15.99 -1.94 15.16
C ASP A 197 16.17 -0.66 16.03
N PRO A 198 15.94 0.60 15.56
CA PRO A 198 15.15 1.04 14.41
C PRO A 198 15.91 1.80 13.28
N ASN A 199 16.89 1.17 12.62
CA ASN A 199 17.69 1.69 11.50
C ASN A 199 17.94 0.60 10.42
N SER A 200 17.08 -0.43 10.36
CA SER A 200 17.19 -1.54 9.40
C SER A 200 17.34 -1.08 7.93
N SER A 201 16.65 -0.01 7.55
CA SER A 201 16.72 0.58 6.21
C SER A 201 17.97 1.43 5.94
N ALA A 202 18.86 1.65 6.90
CA ALA A 202 19.99 2.59 6.76
C ALA A 202 21.09 2.13 5.78
N SER A 203 21.09 0.85 5.40
CA SER A 203 21.94 0.31 4.34
C SER A 203 21.29 0.30 2.95
N LEU A 204 19.99 0.63 2.87
CA LEU A 204 19.25 0.71 1.62
C LEU A 204 19.52 2.06 0.93
N SER A 205 19.15 2.16 -0.35
CA SER A 205 19.38 3.36 -1.16
C SER A 205 18.16 3.60 -2.05
N PRO A 206 17.02 4.04 -1.46
CA PRO A 206 15.81 4.27 -2.21
C PRO A 206 16.02 5.34 -3.30
N LYS A 207 15.29 5.22 -4.40
CA LYS A 207 15.28 6.22 -5.46
C LYS A 207 14.33 7.35 -5.06
N GLU A 208 14.86 8.56 -4.92
CA GLU A 208 14.07 9.78 -4.70
C GLU A 208 13.09 10.04 -5.86
N ASN A 209 11.90 10.58 -5.54
CA ASN A 209 10.97 11.14 -6.51
C ASN A 209 11.40 12.56 -6.87
N THR A 210 12.10 12.70 -7.98
CA THR A 210 12.51 14.02 -8.50
C THR A 210 11.48 14.67 -9.42
N LEU A 211 10.36 13.99 -9.74
CA LEU A 211 9.41 14.44 -10.77
C LEU A 211 8.31 15.34 -10.19
N ILE A 212 7.94 15.16 -8.92
CA ILE A 212 6.82 15.86 -8.29
C ILE A 212 6.97 17.39 -8.23
N ASP A 213 8.20 17.90 -8.12
CA ASP A 213 8.49 19.33 -8.10
C ASP A 213 8.61 19.96 -9.50
N GLU A 214 8.88 19.15 -10.54
CA GLU A 214 9.03 19.66 -11.91
C GLU A 214 7.68 20.09 -12.52
N ASP A 215 6.59 19.41 -12.18
CA ASP A 215 5.23 19.70 -12.69
C ASP A 215 4.72 21.10 -12.27
N ASN A 216 5.10 21.57 -11.06
CA ASN A 216 4.78 22.90 -10.56
C ASN A 216 5.47 24.06 -11.31
N SER A 217 6.40 23.77 -12.25
CA SER A 217 7.15 24.80 -12.99
C SER A 217 6.54 25.18 -14.35
N SER A 218 5.42 24.56 -14.75
CA SER A 218 4.92 24.58 -16.15
C SER A 218 3.59 25.31 -16.38
N ASP A 219 3.16 26.25 -15.52
CA ASP A 219 1.95 27.05 -15.79
C ASP A 219 2.20 28.21 -16.78
N ASN A 220 2.33 27.88 -18.07
CA ASN A 220 1.97 28.79 -19.16
C ASN A 220 1.74 28.07 -20.51
N GLY A 221 0.52 27.60 -20.78
CA GLY A 221 0.13 27.15 -22.13
C GLY A 221 -0.89 26.03 -22.15
N GLY A 222 -2.17 26.38 -22.40
CA GLY A 222 -3.25 25.39 -22.42
C GLY A 222 -3.15 24.36 -23.55
N GLY A 223 -3.45 23.10 -23.23
CA GLY A 223 -3.57 22.00 -24.19
C GLY A 223 -4.50 20.91 -23.66
N SER A 224 -5.61 20.66 -24.36
CA SER A 224 -6.55 19.59 -24.02
C SER A 224 -5.89 18.22 -24.21
N SER A 225 -5.90 17.39 -23.16
CA SER A 225 -5.46 15.98 -23.21
C SER A 225 -6.43 15.09 -22.42
N GLY A 226 -7.49 14.64 -23.10
CA GLY A 226 -8.41 13.65 -22.53
C GLY A 226 -7.82 12.26 -22.61
N GLY A 227 -7.25 11.76 -21.49
CA GLY A 227 -6.66 10.41 -21.45
C GLY A 227 -6.59 9.73 -20.07
N SER A 228 -6.80 10.46 -18.96
CA SER A 228 -6.54 9.97 -17.60
C SER A 228 -7.69 9.24 -16.90
N LEU A 229 -8.90 9.20 -17.49
CA LEU A 229 -10.10 8.69 -16.81
C LEU A 229 -10.33 7.17 -16.93
N ALA A 230 -9.60 6.45 -17.79
CA ALA A 230 -9.87 5.05 -18.07
C ALA A 230 -9.41 4.08 -16.95
N TRP A 231 -8.33 4.43 -16.23
CA TRP A 231 -7.72 3.55 -15.22
C TRP A 231 -8.24 3.80 -13.79
N MET A 232 -9.08 4.82 -13.58
CA MET A 232 -9.61 5.20 -12.26
C MET A 232 -10.81 4.35 -11.78
N LEU A 233 -11.31 3.41 -12.59
CA LEU A 233 -12.62 2.78 -12.37
C LEU A 233 -12.64 1.46 -11.59
N SER A 234 -11.50 0.79 -11.35
CA SER A 234 -11.47 -0.47 -10.60
C SER A 234 -11.66 -0.32 -9.09
N LEU A 235 -11.31 0.84 -8.50
CA LEU A 235 -11.53 1.13 -7.07
C LEU A 235 -13.03 1.17 -6.65
N LEU A 236 -13.93 1.41 -7.60
CA LEU A 236 -15.38 1.53 -7.34
C LEU A 236 -16.16 0.24 -7.54
N ALA A 237 -15.59 -0.77 -8.20
CA ALA A 237 -16.30 -2.01 -8.54
C ALA A 237 -16.64 -2.87 -7.32
N LEU A 238 -15.77 -2.90 -6.31
CA LEU A 238 -15.96 -3.69 -5.09
C LEU A 238 -16.69 -2.90 -3.98
N ALA A 239 -16.33 -1.63 -3.78
CA ALA A 239 -16.95 -0.78 -2.76
C ALA A 239 -18.44 -0.41 -3.05
N GLY A 240 -18.89 -0.57 -4.30
CA GLY A 240 -20.26 -0.21 -4.72
C GLY A 240 -21.38 -1.11 -4.16
N PHE A 241 -21.06 -2.29 -3.61
CA PHE A 241 -22.07 -3.31 -3.29
C PHE A 241 -22.49 -3.42 -1.81
N SER A 242 -21.73 -2.88 -0.85
CA SER A 242 -22.07 -3.02 0.58
C SER A 242 -23.24 -2.13 1.04
N ARG A 243 -23.62 -1.09 0.27
CA ARG A 243 -24.72 -0.17 0.62
C ARG A 243 -26.07 -0.54 0.00
N ARG A 244 -26.55 -1.75 0.28
CA ARG A 244 -27.99 -2.12 0.17
C ARG A 244 -28.46 -3.07 1.28
N LYS A 245 -28.75 -2.50 2.44
CA LYS A 245 -29.81 -2.94 3.37
C LYS A 245 -30.36 -1.71 4.09
#